data_AF-A0A3P7NM42-F1
#
_entry.id   AF-A0A3P7NM42-F1
#
_cell.length_a   1.000
_cell.length_b   1.000
_cell.length_c   1.000
_cell.angle_alpha   90.00
_cell.angle_beta   90.00
_cell.angle_gamma   90.00
#
_symmetry.space_group_name_H-M   'P 1'
#
loop_
_entity.id
_entity.type
_entity.pdbx_description
1 polymer ?
#
loop_
_entity_poly.entity_id
_entity_poly.type
_entity_poly.pdbx_seq_one_letter_code
_entity_poly.pdbx_strand_id
1 'polypeptide(L)' 'LWSDSKCALYWIKNSTKLLPRFVQNRVEEIRKAKFVFRYIPSEQNPVDIATKGLSPKRLRNYKLWWKGPQ' A
#
# COMPACT_ATOMS: atom_id res chain seq x y z
N LEU A 1 7.70 -4.15 1.55
CA LEU A 1 6.41 -3.78 0.94
C LEU A 1 6.15 -2.31 1.17
N TRP A 2 5.68 -1.61 0.15
CA TRP A 2 5.34 -0.19 0.19
C TRP A 2 3.81 -0.02 0.22
N SER A 3 3.34 0.97 0.97
CA SER A 3 1.92 1.33 1.04
C SER A 3 1.83 2.84 1.26
N ASP A 4 0.83 3.46 0.65
CA ASP A 4 0.50 4.87 0.86
C ASP A 4 -0.56 5.08 1.97
N SER A 5 -1.29 4.02 2.33
CA SER A 5 -2.19 4.03 3.48
C SER A 5 -1.44 4.14 4.82
N LYS A 6 -1.31 5.38 5.33
CA LYS A 6 -0.75 5.66 6.67
C LYS A 6 -1.55 4.96 7.77
N CYS A 7 -2.87 4.86 7.64
CA CYS A 7 -3.72 4.16 8.61
C CYS A 7 -3.38 2.67 8.70
N ALA A 8 -3.29 1.98 7.56
CA ALA A 8 -2.93 0.57 7.54
C ALA A 8 -1.52 0.34 8.10
N LEU A 9 -0.55 1.17 7.70
CA LEU A 9 0.82 1.10 8.23
C LEU A 9 0.87 1.33 9.75
N TYR A 10 0.08 2.28 10.25
CA TYR A 10 -0.03 2.54 11.68
C TYR A 10 -0.56 1.32 12.44
N TRP A 11 -1.65 0.71 11.97
CA TRP A 11 -2.20 -0.50 12.58
C TRP A 11 -1.24 -1.69 12.52
N ILE A 12 -0.51 -1.86 11.42
CA ILE A 12 0.48 -2.94 11.31
C ILE A 12 1.59 -2.75 12.34
N LYS A 13 2.11 -1.53 12.49
CA LYS A 13 3.23 -1.21 13.41
C LYS A 13 2.81 -1.15 14.88
N ASN A 14 1.59 -0.75 15.18
CA ASN A 14 1.13 -0.53 16.54
C ASN A 14 0.17 -1.65 16.98
N SER A 15 0.58 -2.42 17.98
CA SER A 15 -0.21 -3.53 18.54
C SER A 15 -0.97 -3.17 19.81
N THR A 16 -0.87 -1.94 20.30
CA THR A 16 -1.43 -1.57 21.60
C THR A 16 -2.88 -1.07 21.52
N LYS A 17 -3.39 -0.81 20.31
CA LYS A 17 -4.78 -0.40 20.12
C LYS A 17 -5.70 -1.57 19.84
N LEU A 18 -6.87 -1.55 20.47
CA LEU A 18 -7.99 -2.41 20.11
C LEU A 18 -8.53 -1.98 18.74
N LEU A 19 -8.51 -2.90 17.78
CA LEU A 19 -9.10 -2.71 16.45
C LEU A 19 -10.39 -3.52 16.33
N PRO A 20 -11.33 -3.12 15.45
CA PRO A 20 -12.47 -3.96 15.10
C PRO A 20 -12.00 -5.36 14.71
N ARG A 21 -12.74 -6.40 15.12
CA ARG A 21 -12.31 -7.82 15.02
C ARG A 21 -11.84 -8.21 13.61
N PHE A 22 -12.54 -7.74 12.59
CA PHE A 22 -12.15 -7.96 11.19
C PHE A 22 -10.78 -7.36 10.86
N VAL A 23 -10.53 -6.11 11.26
CA VAL A 23 -9.25 -5.43 11.02
C VAL A 23 -8.13 -6.08 11.82
N GLN A 24 -8.38 -6.41 13.09
CA GLN A 24 -7.40 -7.09 13.95
C GLN A 24 -6.93 -8.40 13.34
N ASN A 25 -7.86 -9.26 12.90
CA ASN A 25 -7.53 -10.56 12.29
C ASN A 25 -6.63 -10.39 11.06
N ARG A 26 -6.92 -9.41 10.20
CA ARG A 26 -6.11 -9.12 8.99
C ARG A 26 -4.73 -8.59 9.34
N VAL A 27 -4.64 -7.69 10.32
CA VAL A 27 -3.35 -7.16 10.79
C VAL A 27 -2.47 -8.28 11.34
N GLU A 28 -3.04 -9.21 12.10
CA GLU A 28 -2.29 -10.36 12.62
C GLU A 28 -1.82 -11.31 11.51
N GLU A 29 -2.65 -11.57 10.48
CA GLU A 29 -2.23 -12.31 9.29
C GLU A 29 -1.04 -11.62 8.59
N ILE A 30 -1.12 -10.30 8.41
CA ILE A 30 -0.06 -9.51 7.76
C ILE A 30 1.24 -9.55 8.57
N ARG A 31 1.17 -9.47 9.91
CA ARG A 31 2.34 -9.52 10.80
C ARG A 31 3.09 -10.85 10.71
N LYS A 32 2.38 -11.98 10.50
CA LYS A 32 2.99 -13.31 10.34
C LYS A 32 3.90 -13.40 9.11
N ALA A 33 3.65 -12.60 8.09
CA ALA A 33 4.47 -12.58 6.87
C ALA A 33 5.87 -11.96 7.07
N LYS A 34 6.13 -11.30 8.21
CA LYS A 34 7.45 -10.72 8.59
C LYS A 34 8.08 -9.80 7.54
N PHE A 35 7.28 -9.12 6.73
CA PHE A 35 7.77 -8.15 5.76
C PHE A 35 8.13 -6.80 6.42
N VAL A 36 9.10 -6.10 5.83
CA VAL A 36 9.35 -4.69 6.16
C VAL A 36 8.34 -3.81 5.43
N PHE A 37 7.52 -3.08 6.16
CA PHE A 37 6.53 -2.15 5.62
C PHE A 37 7.04 -0.71 5.63
N ARG A 38 6.96 -0.04 4.47
CA ARG A 38 7.43 1.34 4.26
C ARG A 38 6.32 2.20 3.69
N TYR A 39 6.38 3.49 4.01
CA TYR A 39 5.45 4.48 3.48
C TYR A 39 5.95 5.02 2.14
N ILE A 40 5.05 5.19 1.18
CA ILE A 40 5.28 5.92 -0.07
C ILE A 40 4.16 6.96 -0.25
N PRO A 41 4.42 8.18 -0.74
CA PRO A 41 3.37 9.11 -1.10
C PRO A 41 2.44 8.52 -2.18
N SER A 42 1.13 8.83 -2.14
CA SER A 42 0.16 8.31 -3.11
C SER A 42 0.50 8.71 -4.54
N GLU A 43 1.09 9.90 -4.73
CA GLU A 43 1.55 10.43 -6.02
C GLU A 43 2.70 9.60 -6.61
N GLN A 44 3.41 8.85 -5.76
CA GLN A 44 4.51 7.97 -6.17
C GLN A 44 4.11 6.49 -6.13
N ASN A 45 2.88 6.16 -5.74
CA ASN A 45 2.40 4.79 -5.70
C ASN A 45 1.91 4.35 -7.09
N PRO A 46 2.63 3.48 -7.83
CA PRO A 46 2.18 3.05 -9.15
C PRO A 46 0.89 2.22 -9.11
N VAL A 47 0.55 1.61 -7.97
CA VAL A 47 -0.67 0.80 -7.82
C VAL A 47 -1.93 1.63 -8.02
N ASP A 48 -1.91 2.91 -7.64
CA ASP A 48 -3.04 3.82 -7.87
C ASP A 48 -3.40 3.95 -9.35
N ILE A 49 -2.42 3.83 -10.25
CA ILE A 49 -2.64 3.87 -11.69
C ILE A 49 -3.41 2.62 -12.14
N ALA A 50 -3.06 1.46 -11.59
CA ALA A 50 -3.70 0.19 -11.93
C ALA A 50 -5.15 0.13 -11.40
N THR A 51 -5.41 0.66 -10.21
CA THR A 51 -6.74 0.59 -9.59
C THR A 51 -7.71 1.66 -10.09
N LYS A 52 -7.23 2.81 -10.59
CA LYS A 52 -8.06 3.90 -11.14
C LYS A 52 -8.55 3.65 -12.58
N GLY A 53 -8.22 2.52 -13.20
CA GLY A 53 -8.73 2.15 -14.52
C GLY A 53 -8.16 3.00 -15.65
N LEU A 54 -6.83 3.10 -15.76
CA LEU A 54 -6.17 3.86 -16.82
C LEU A 54 -6.26 3.13 -18.18
N SER A 55 -6.55 3.85 -19.27
CA SER A 55 -6.56 3.23 -20.59
C SER A 55 -5.15 2.76 -21.02
N PRO A 56 -5.02 1.66 -21.80
CA PRO A 56 -3.71 1.13 -22.21
C PRO A 56 -2.83 2.17 -22.93
N LYS A 57 -3.46 3.06 -23.73
CA LYS A 57 -2.76 4.14 -24.43
C LYS A 57 -2.10 5.14 -23.47
N ARG A 58 -2.79 5.49 -22.38
CA ARG A 58 -2.23 6.37 -21.34
C ARG A 58 -1.17 5.65 -20.51
N LEU A 59 -1.37 4.35 -20.23
CA LEU A 59 -0.46 3.55 -19.41
C LEU A 59 0.93 3.46 -20.05
N ARG A 60 1.00 3.31 -21.38
CA ARG A 60 2.27 3.27 -22.13
C ARG A 60 3.18 4.47 -21.83
N ASN A 61 2.61 5.64 -21.60
CA ASN A 61 3.37 6.87 -21.38
C ASN A 61 3.54 7.23 -19.89
N TYR A 62 3.00 6.41 -18.98
CA TYR A 62 3.00 6.72 -17.54
C TYR A 62 4.33 6.29 -16.90
N LYS A 63 5.28 7.23 -16.81
CA LYS A 63 6.66 6.94 -16.35
C LYS A 63 6.73 6.27 -14.98
N LEU A 64 5.88 6.70 -14.03
CA LEU A 64 5.86 6.14 -12.68
C LEU A 64 5.56 4.63 -12.66
N TRP A 65 4.72 4.15 -13.59
CA TRP A 65 4.40 2.73 -13.70
C TRP A 65 5.61 1.91 -14.17
N TRP A 66 6.31 2.39 -15.20
CA TRP A 66 7.41 1.65 -15.83
C TRP A 66 8.76 1.83 -15.16
N LYS A 67 9.00 2.98 -14.54
CA LYS A 67 10.29 3.33 -13.90
C LYS A 67 10.24 3.21 -12.37
N GLY A 68 9.04 3.10 -11.80
CA GLY A 68 8.85 3.08 -10.37
C GLY A 68 8.94 4.47 -9.72
N PRO A 69 8.87 4.51 -8.38
CA PRO A 69 9.05 5.71 -7.57
C PRO A 69 10.41 6.38 -7.81
N GLN A 70 10.49 7.71 -7.66
CA GLN A 70 11.74 8.46 -7.67
C GLN A 70 12.17 8.84 -6.25
#